data_AF-A0AAN8WYP0-F1
#
_entry.id   AF-A0AAN8WYP0-F1
#
_cell.length_a   1.000
_cell.length_b   1.000
_cell.length_c   1.000
_cell.angle_alpha   90.00
_cell.angle_beta   90.00
_cell.angle_gamma   90.00
#
_symmetry.space_group_name_H-M   'P 1'
#
loop_
_entity.id
_entity.type
_entity.pdbx_description
1 polymer ?
#
loop_
_entity_poly.entity_id
_entity_poly.type
_entity_poly.pdbx_seq_one_letter_code
_entity_poly.pdbx_strand_id
1 'polypeptide(L)'
;LDIPCLGIKFLDYNGYMKSQEVTQFLSILQGHFTYDNVLLVLDSGAQQFVENPETLNKGYFGSSITIVSTENIDEFKQKGQVSLLRGRSLTALVIFTKNILPFFDYLALDHVWNPRQLLLMSLNAIVGTTDILRHDVVQRSEKITLFQRKELFYGPKYFLYTMIPFEKHNAKEATKKWFGTWTGATTFLTEEALFPERFRNFEGVSLYLSSWCDDYPYLYRHNVTCTGSNIELLNMIASKLNFTYVVQDTPADEIWGSKENGTWTGMYGDLLYQNKNLAINSIFLRADVYQDFDYTVPYISAGFGIALRKPKSLPQWQGLFRPFTLSMWFATAVTVLFVTSTLTLILHVLSVGQESSRMFLMVRKLN
;
A
#
# COMPACT_ATOMS: atom_id res chain seq x y z
N LEU A 1 -3.88 -60.31 36.34
CA LEU A 1 -5.08 -59.53 35.98
C LEU A 1 -4.74 -58.08 36.28
N ASP A 2 -3.95 -57.48 35.40
CA ASP A 2 -3.54 -56.08 35.51
C ASP A 2 -4.60 -55.22 34.84
N ILE A 3 -5.28 -54.41 35.64
CA ILE A 3 -6.24 -53.42 35.18
C ILE A 3 -5.42 -52.15 34.86
N PRO A 4 -5.43 -51.64 33.61
CA PRO A 4 -4.72 -50.42 33.30
C PRO A 4 -5.49 -49.23 33.87
N CYS A 5 -4.83 -48.48 34.77
CA CYS A 5 -5.31 -47.19 35.23
C CYS A 5 -5.43 -46.24 34.03
N LEU A 6 -6.65 -45.99 33.55
CA LEU A 6 -6.93 -44.85 32.69
C LEU A 6 -6.63 -43.58 33.49
N GLY A 7 -5.55 -42.90 33.12
CA GLY A 7 -5.23 -41.55 33.58
C GLY A 7 -6.26 -40.56 33.06
N ILE A 8 -7.40 -40.45 33.73
CA ILE A 8 -8.35 -39.37 33.53
C ILE A 8 -7.69 -38.11 34.13
N LYS A 9 -7.12 -37.26 33.27
CA LYS A 9 -6.79 -35.88 33.64
C LYS A 9 -8.12 -35.19 33.99
N PHE A 10 -8.39 -35.02 35.27
CA PHE A 10 -9.43 -34.13 35.74
C PHE A 10 -9.04 -32.71 35.32
N LEU A 11 -9.61 -32.20 34.23
CA LEU A 11 -9.65 -30.77 33.98
C LEU A 11 -10.41 -30.16 35.16
N ASP A 12 -9.76 -29.27 35.91
CA ASP A 12 -10.41 -28.40 36.89
C ASP A 12 -11.67 -27.79 36.25
N TYR A 13 -12.77 -27.63 37.00
CA TYR A 13 -14.03 -27.06 36.52
C TYR A 13 -13.81 -25.72 35.82
N ASN A 14 -12.86 -24.92 36.33
CA ASN A 14 -12.43 -23.67 35.71
C ASN A 14 -11.71 -23.87 34.35
N GLY A 15 -10.97 -24.97 34.19
CA GLY A 15 -10.29 -25.32 32.94
C GLY A 15 -11.26 -25.81 31.87
N TYR A 16 -12.25 -26.61 32.24
CA TYR A 16 -13.31 -27.03 31.32
C TYR A 16 -14.12 -25.84 30.79
N MET A 17 -14.51 -24.92 31.67
CA MET A 17 -15.20 -23.68 31.29
C MET A 17 -14.38 -22.84 30.30
N LYS A 18 -13.07 -22.70 30.53
CA LYS A 18 -12.16 -21.96 29.62
C LYS A 18 -12.06 -22.61 28.25
N SER A 19 -12.01 -23.94 28.18
CA SER A 19 -11.97 -24.64 26.90
C SER A 19 -13.27 -24.44 26.11
N GLN A 20 -14.41 -24.46 26.79
CA GLN A 20 -15.71 -24.17 26.18
C GLN A 20 -15.82 -22.71 25.70
N GLU A 21 -15.31 -21.75 26.47
CA GLU A 21 -15.23 -20.33 26.10
C GLU A 21 -14.41 -20.12 24.82
N VAL A 22 -13.23 -20.76 24.73
CA VAL A 22 -12.37 -20.69 23.53
C VAL A 22 -13.08 -21.29 22.32
N THR A 23 -13.76 -22.42 22.49
CA THR A 23 -14.50 -23.09 21.40
C THR A 23 -15.66 -22.21 20.90
N GLN A 24 -16.42 -21.60 21.81
CA GLN A 24 -17.49 -20.66 21.45
C GLN A 24 -16.96 -19.39 20.79
N PHE A 25 -15.83 -18.89 21.28
CA PHE A 25 -15.19 -17.73 20.68
C PHE A 25 -14.74 -18.02 19.24
N LEU A 26 -14.10 -19.17 19.01
CA LEU A 26 -13.70 -19.60 17.66
C LEU A 26 -14.90 -19.88 16.76
N SER A 27 -16.02 -20.39 17.30
CA SER A 27 -17.24 -20.63 16.51
C SER A 27 -17.90 -19.33 16.04
N ILE A 28 -17.82 -18.25 16.81
CA ILE A 28 -18.40 -16.95 16.42
C ILE A 28 -17.65 -16.31 15.26
N LEU A 29 -16.38 -16.67 15.08
CA LEU A 29 -15.58 -16.21 13.96
C LEU A 29 -15.86 -17.01 12.67
N GLN A 30 -16.64 -18.10 12.74
CA GLN A 30 -17.07 -18.86 11.56
C GLN A 30 -17.89 -17.95 10.62
N GLY A 31 -17.46 -17.89 9.35
CA GLY A 31 -18.14 -17.11 8.31
C GLY A 31 -17.68 -15.66 8.15
N HIS A 32 -17.07 -15.05 9.17
CA HIS A 32 -16.51 -13.68 9.07
C HIS A 32 -15.20 -13.61 8.29
N PHE A 33 -14.42 -14.70 8.30
CA PHE A 33 -13.05 -14.74 7.77
C PHE A 33 -12.86 -15.79 6.67
N THR A 34 -13.92 -16.14 5.94
CA THR A 34 -13.92 -17.23 4.95
C THR A 34 -12.88 -17.07 3.83
N TYR A 35 -12.29 -15.88 3.66
CA TYR A 35 -11.26 -15.58 2.67
C TYR A 35 -9.94 -15.04 3.26
N ASP A 36 -9.82 -14.97 4.59
CA ASP A 36 -8.63 -14.44 5.27
C ASP A 36 -7.72 -15.57 5.75
N ASN A 37 -6.41 -15.34 5.68
CA ASN A 37 -5.41 -16.16 6.35
C ASN A 37 -5.52 -15.89 7.85
N VAL A 38 -5.82 -16.92 8.65
CA VAL A 38 -6.00 -16.77 10.09
C VAL A 38 -4.74 -17.23 10.80
N LEU A 39 -4.14 -16.35 11.59
CA LEU A 39 -3.00 -16.65 12.44
C LEU A 39 -3.47 -16.76 13.89
N LEU A 40 -3.50 -17.97 14.43
CA LEU A 40 -3.87 -18.23 15.82
C LEU A 40 -2.61 -18.28 16.70
N VAL A 41 -2.42 -17.27 17.53
CA VAL A 41 -1.34 -17.16 18.50
C VAL A 41 -1.85 -17.57 19.88
N LEU A 42 -1.19 -18.53 20.52
CA LEU A 42 -1.55 -19.06 21.83
C LEU A 42 -0.36 -18.95 22.79
N ASP A 43 -0.60 -18.42 23.99
CA ASP A 43 0.37 -18.57 25.07
C ASP A 43 0.35 -19.99 25.67
N SER A 44 1.39 -20.37 26.43
CA SER A 44 1.48 -21.72 27.02
C SER A 44 0.31 -22.08 27.92
N GLY A 45 -0.29 -21.09 28.58
CA GLY A 45 -1.47 -21.31 29.42
C GLY A 45 -2.78 -21.39 28.63
N ALA A 46 -2.86 -20.84 27.42
CA ALA A 46 -4.01 -20.95 26.53
C ALA A 46 -4.01 -22.26 25.73
N GLN A 47 -2.83 -22.80 25.40
CA GLN A 47 -2.67 -24.04 24.63
C GLN A 47 -3.41 -25.23 25.26
N GLN A 48 -3.36 -25.35 26.59
CA GLN A 48 -4.08 -26.40 27.32
C GLN A 48 -5.61 -26.33 27.21
N PHE A 49 -6.17 -25.21 26.75
CA PHE A 49 -7.62 -25.02 26.61
C PHE A 49 -8.12 -25.19 25.17
N VAL A 50 -7.23 -25.43 24.20
CA VAL A 50 -7.58 -25.69 22.81
C VAL A 50 -7.61 -27.21 22.60
N GLU A 51 -8.81 -27.80 22.51
CA GLU A 51 -9.00 -29.25 22.63
C GLU A 51 -8.38 -30.09 21.50
N ASN A 52 -8.10 -29.55 20.31
CA ASN A 52 -7.29 -30.23 19.30
C ASN A 52 -6.84 -29.26 18.17
N PRO A 53 -5.63 -28.68 18.25
CA PRO A 53 -5.16 -27.64 17.31
C PRO A 53 -5.24 -28.05 15.84
N GLU A 54 -4.97 -29.32 15.53
CA GLU A 54 -4.94 -29.82 14.15
C GLU A 54 -6.33 -29.96 13.51
N THR A 55 -7.40 -30.08 14.31
CA THR A 55 -8.79 -30.20 13.81
C THR A 55 -9.42 -28.84 13.49
N LEU A 56 -8.84 -27.74 13.99
CA LEU A 56 -9.29 -26.38 13.67
C LEU A 56 -9.23 -26.08 12.17
N ASN A 57 -8.23 -26.65 11.49
CA ASN A 57 -7.99 -26.51 10.04
C ASN A 57 -9.11 -27.11 9.16
N LYS A 58 -9.98 -27.98 9.69
CA LYS A 58 -11.02 -28.65 8.90
C LYS A 58 -12.46 -28.32 9.31
N GLY A 59 -12.68 -27.69 10.47
CA GLY A 59 -14.02 -27.54 11.05
C GLY A 59 -14.57 -26.12 11.15
N TYR A 60 -13.74 -25.08 11.23
CA TYR A 60 -14.20 -23.73 11.62
C TYR A 60 -13.93 -22.65 10.58
N PHE A 61 -12.77 -22.64 9.96
CA PHE A 61 -12.40 -21.59 9.03
C PHE A 61 -12.15 -22.26 7.68
N GLY A 62 -12.88 -21.86 6.63
CA GLY A 62 -12.64 -22.34 5.25
C GLY A 62 -11.31 -21.88 4.66
N SER A 63 -10.37 -21.42 5.51
CA SER A 63 -9.11 -20.77 5.19
C SER A 63 -7.94 -21.44 5.91
N SER A 64 -6.70 -21.21 5.44
CA SER A 64 -5.50 -21.74 6.07
C SER A 64 -5.28 -21.11 7.44
N ILE A 65 -5.31 -21.93 8.50
CA ILE A 65 -4.99 -21.50 9.86
C ILE A 65 -3.55 -21.89 10.16
N THR A 66 -2.77 -20.92 10.63
CA THR A 66 -1.43 -21.18 11.17
C THR A 66 -1.47 -20.98 12.67
N ILE A 67 -1.05 -21.98 13.43
CA ILE A 67 -1.05 -21.95 14.90
C ILE A 67 0.37 -21.71 15.37
N VAL A 68 0.55 -20.69 16.21
CA VAL A 68 1.85 -20.27 16.72
C VAL A 68 1.83 -20.21 18.23
N SER A 69 2.82 -20.83 18.85
CA SER A 69 3.11 -20.66 20.27
C SER A 69 3.91 -19.39 20.49
N THR A 70 3.57 -18.60 21.51
CA THR A 70 4.39 -17.45 21.91
C THR A 70 5.80 -17.84 22.33
N GLU A 71 6.00 -19.10 22.74
CA GLU A 71 7.30 -19.64 23.20
C GLU A 71 8.16 -20.20 22.07
N ASN A 72 7.63 -20.32 20.84
CA ASN A 72 8.34 -20.95 19.72
C ASN A 72 8.33 -20.08 18.46
N ILE A 73 8.59 -18.79 18.63
CA ILE A 73 8.53 -17.80 17.55
C ILE A 73 9.74 -17.89 16.59
N ASP A 74 10.87 -18.43 17.06
CA ASP A 74 12.06 -18.59 16.24
C ASP A 74 11.90 -19.72 15.21
N GLU A 75 11.19 -20.82 15.55
CA GLU A 75 10.82 -21.86 14.58
C GLU A 75 9.82 -21.31 13.53
N PHE A 76 8.97 -20.37 13.95
CA PHE A 76 8.02 -19.68 13.07
C PHE A 76 8.71 -18.74 12.06
N LYS A 77 9.78 -18.03 12.45
CA LYS A 77 10.62 -17.27 11.51
C LYS A 77 11.41 -18.17 10.56
N GLN A 78 11.97 -19.28 11.06
CA GLN A 78 12.76 -20.22 10.27
C GLN A 78 11.94 -20.96 9.20
N LYS A 79 10.63 -21.19 9.44
CA LYS A 79 9.71 -21.75 8.44
C LYS A 79 9.37 -20.81 7.29
N GLY A 80 9.94 -19.60 7.24
CA GLY A 80 10.04 -18.81 6.01
C GLY A 80 8.71 -18.28 5.47
N GLN A 81 7.74 -17.98 6.33
CA GLN A 81 6.46 -17.40 5.92
C GLN A 81 6.28 -15.97 6.44
N VAL A 82 7.26 -15.10 6.17
CA VAL A 82 7.18 -13.64 6.43
C VAL A 82 5.94 -13.03 5.74
N SER A 83 5.49 -13.62 4.63
CA SER A 83 4.25 -13.26 3.93
C SER A 83 2.96 -13.49 4.72
N LEU A 84 2.99 -14.30 5.79
CA LEU A 84 1.83 -14.57 6.65
C LEU A 84 1.68 -13.56 7.81
N LEU A 85 2.60 -12.61 7.96
CA LEU A 85 2.57 -11.64 9.06
C LEU A 85 2.15 -10.23 8.63
N ARG A 86 1.94 -10.02 7.34
CA ARG A 86 1.51 -8.75 6.77
C ARG A 86 0.56 -8.96 5.61
N GLY A 87 -0.53 -8.20 5.60
CA GLY A 87 -1.41 -8.16 4.42
C GLY A 87 -2.85 -7.85 4.73
N ARG A 88 -3.57 -7.44 3.68
CA ARG A 88 -5.00 -7.08 3.72
C ARG A 88 -5.94 -8.25 4.02
N SER A 89 -5.45 -9.48 3.88
CA SER A 89 -6.21 -10.71 4.14
C SER A 89 -5.67 -11.46 5.37
N LEU A 90 -4.93 -10.79 6.25
CA LEU A 90 -4.40 -11.40 7.47
C LEU A 90 -5.24 -11.01 8.68
N THR A 91 -5.75 -12.03 9.36
CA THR A 91 -6.48 -11.91 10.62
C THR A 91 -5.68 -12.62 11.70
N ALA A 92 -5.14 -11.85 12.65
CA ALA A 92 -4.42 -12.38 13.78
C ALA A 92 -5.36 -12.53 14.98
N LEU A 93 -5.38 -13.72 15.55
CA LEU A 93 -6.11 -14.03 16.76
C LEU A 93 -5.13 -14.42 17.87
N VAL A 94 -5.09 -13.65 18.94
CA VAL A 94 -4.18 -13.88 20.06
C VAL A 94 -5.00 -14.24 21.30
N ILE A 95 -4.86 -15.48 21.78
CA ILE A 95 -5.51 -15.95 23.00
C ILE A 95 -4.43 -16.12 24.07
N PHE A 96 -4.62 -15.46 25.21
CA PHE A 96 -3.62 -15.42 26.28
C PHE A 96 -4.24 -15.52 27.67
N THR A 97 -3.46 -16.08 28.58
CA THR A 97 -3.76 -16.26 30.01
C THR A 97 -2.77 -15.48 30.90
N LYS A 98 -1.58 -15.19 30.38
CA LYS A 98 -0.48 -14.46 31.02
C LYS A 98 -0.26 -13.10 30.32
N ASN A 99 0.70 -12.32 30.82
CA ASN A 99 1.08 -11.07 30.15
C ASN A 99 1.77 -11.37 28.80
N ILE A 100 1.19 -10.87 27.72
CA ILE A 100 1.63 -11.09 26.34
C ILE A 100 2.55 -9.97 25.82
N LEU A 101 2.80 -8.92 26.61
CA LEU A 101 3.68 -7.81 26.21
C LEU A 101 5.06 -8.26 25.67
N PRO A 102 5.79 -9.20 26.31
CA PRO A 102 7.10 -9.63 25.80
C PRO A 102 7.05 -10.20 24.38
N PHE A 103 5.93 -10.80 23.99
CA PHE A 103 5.74 -11.30 22.63
C PHE A 103 5.59 -10.13 21.64
N PHE A 104 4.84 -9.08 21.99
CA PHE A 104 4.71 -7.90 21.16
C PHE A 104 6.01 -7.06 21.12
N ASP A 105 6.76 -7.00 22.21
CA ASP A 105 8.09 -6.36 22.25
C ASP A 105 9.04 -7.04 21.26
N TYR A 106 9.04 -8.38 21.19
CA TYR A 106 9.83 -9.12 20.22
C TYR A 106 9.38 -8.86 18.78
N LEU A 107 8.07 -8.82 18.52
CA LEU A 107 7.53 -8.49 17.18
C LEU A 107 7.85 -7.06 16.75
N ALA A 108 8.06 -6.13 17.69
CA ALA A 108 8.40 -4.74 17.39
C ALA A 108 9.75 -4.63 16.66
N LEU A 109 10.67 -5.57 16.89
CA LEU A 109 12.03 -5.56 16.35
C LEU A 109 12.09 -5.76 14.83
N ASP A 110 11.18 -6.57 14.27
CA ASP A 110 11.25 -6.98 12.87
C ASP A 110 10.42 -6.09 11.93
N HIS A 111 9.54 -5.24 12.48
CA HIS A 111 8.58 -4.39 11.75
C HIS A 111 7.63 -5.09 10.76
N VAL A 112 7.73 -6.41 10.57
CA VAL A 112 6.91 -7.20 9.63
C VAL A 112 5.45 -7.28 10.09
N TRP A 113 5.20 -7.35 11.39
CA TRP A 113 3.85 -7.55 11.93
C TRP A 113 2.92 -6.40 11.56
N ASN A 114 1.93 -6.68 10.70
CA ASN A 114 0.87 -5.76 10.33
C ASN A 114 -0.38 -6.54 9.82
N PRO A 115 -1.12 -7.21 10.71
CA PRO A 115 -2.38 -7.84 10.35
C PRO A 115 -3.47 -6.78 10.22
N ARG A 116 -4.36 -6.96 9.24
CA ARG A 116 -5.50 -6.06 9.03
C ARG A 116 -6.45 -6.08 10.22
N GLN A 117 -6.76 -7.28 10.69
CA GLN A 117 -7.66 -7.52 11.82
C GLN A 117 -6.89 -8.20 12.95
N LEU A 118 -7.02 -7.66 14.15
CA LEU A 118 -6.40 -8.19 15.36
C LEU A 118 -7.47 -8.42 16.42
N LEU A 119 -7.66 -9.68 16.78
CA LEU A 119 -8.51 -10.11 17.87
C LEU A 119 -7.64 -10.55 19.04
N LEU A 120 -7.90 -9.98 20.21
CA LEU A 120 -7.21 -10.30 21.45
C LEU A 120 -8.21 -10.90 22.42
N MET A 121 -7.94 -12.09 22.97
CA MET A 121 -8.80 -12.72 23.96
C MET A 121 -8.00 -13.01 25.23
N SER A 122 -8.37 -12.34 26.32
CA SER A 122 -7.80 -12.58 27.63
C SER A 122 -8.66 -13.59 28.40
N LEU A 123 -8.12 -14.77 28.68
CA LEU A 123 -8.77 -15.82 29.46
C LEU A 123 -8.61 -15.64 30.97
N ASN A 124 -7.95 -14.57 31.41
CA ASN A 124 -7.66 -14.29 32.81
C ASN A 124 -8.04 -12.85 33.16
N ALA A 125 -8.91 -12.67 34.16
CA ALA A 125 -9.43 -11.35 34.54
C ALA A 125 -8.39 -10.42 35.18
N ILE A 126 -7.25 -10.96 35.64
CA ILE A 126 -6.22 -10.21 36.37
C ILE A 126 -5.25 -9.49 35.42
N VAL A 127 -5.14 -9.92 34.17
CA VAL A 127 -4.12 -9.39 33.24
C VAL A 127 -4.44 -7.94 32.87
N GLY A 128 -3.45 -7.06 33.04
CA GLY A 128 -3.51 -5.66 32.60
C GLY A 128 -3.57 -5.59 31.08
N THR A 129 -4.74 -5.25 30.53
CA THR A 129 -4.95 -5.24 29.07
C THR A 129 -4.83 -3.86 28.41
N THR A 130 -4.73 -2.80 29.20
CA THR A 130 -4.60 -1.43 28.68
C THR A 130 -3.26 -1.23 28.00
N ASP A 131 -2.17 -1.71 28.62
CA ASP A 131 -0.82 -1.55 28.06
C ASP A 131 -0.62 -2.42 26.82
N ILE A 132 -1.20 -3.63 26.81
CA ILE A 132 -1.24 -4.50 25.62
C ILE A 132 -1.91 -3.78 24.46
N LEU A 133 -3.06 -3.17 24.72
CA LEU A 133 -3.79 -2.44 23.70
C LEU A 133 -3.04 -1.18 23.23
N ARG A 134 -2.31 -0.50 24.11
CA ARG A 134 -1.53 0.71 23.76
C ARG A 134 -0.23 0.42 23.01
N HIS A 135 0.22 -0.83 23.02
CA HIS A 135 1.48 -1.21 22.41
C HIS A 135 1.51 -0.89 20.90
N ASP A 136 2.62 -0.33 20.41
CA ASP A 136 2.75 0.16 19.03
C ASP A 136 2.44 -0.93 17.99
N VAL A 137 2.97 -2.14 18.19
CA VAL A 137 2.73 -3.31 17.31
C VAL A 137 1.25 -3.69 17.24
N VAL A 138 0.51 -3.53 18.32
CA VAL A 138 -0.94 -3.77 18.36
C VAL A 138 -1.67 -2.65 17.62
N GLN A 139 -1.25 -1.39 17.83
CA GLN A 139 -1.85 -0.22 17.18
C GLN A 139 -1.67 -0.17 15.66
N ARG A 140 -0.67 -0.87 15.09
CA ARG A 140 -0.46 -1.00 13.64
C ARG A 140 -1.64 -1.65 12.91
N SER A 141 -2.40 -2.51 13.57
CA SER A 141 -3.56 -3.16 12.97
C SER A 141 -4.68 -2.17 12.70
N GLU A 142 -5.28 -2.23 11.51
CA GLU A 142 -6.41 -1.39 11.10
C GLU A 142 -7.60 -1.58 12.06
N LYS A 143 -7.95 -2.85 12.32
CA LYS A 143 -9.08 -3.25 13.15
C LYS A 143 -8.59 -4.00 14.38
N ILE A 144 -9.01 -3.55 15.56
CA ILE A 144 -8.57 -4.12 16.84
C ILE A 144 -9.78 -4.29 17.77
N THR A 145 -9.92 -5.51 18.30
CA THR A 145 -10.90 -5.81 19.33
C THR A 145 -10.31 -6.71 20.41
N LEU A 146 -10.51 -6.31 21.66
CA LEU A 146 -10.10 -7.05 22.85
C LEU A 146 -11.33 -7.58 23.59
N PHE A 147 -11.33 -8.88 23.81
CA PHE A 147 -12.23 -9.62 24.69
C PHE A 147 -11.56 -9.74 26.06
N GLN A 148 -11.97 -8.91 27.01
CA GLN A 148 -11.46 -8.96 28.38
C GLN A 148 -12.42 -9.73 29.29
N ARG A 149 -11.96 -10.86 29.83
CA ARG A 149 -12.70 -11.60 30.85
C ARG A 149 -12.83 -10.77 32.14
N LYS A 150 -14.01 -10.79 32.74
CA LYS A 150 -14.26 -10.36 34.11
C LYS A 150 -15.06 -11.42 34.84
N GLU A 151 -14.65 -11.72 36.06
CA GLU A 151 -15.40 -12.58 36.96
C GLU A 151 -16.54 -11.79 37.60
N LEU A 152 -17.77 -12.26 37.42
CA LEU A 152 -18.97 -11.70 38.02
C LEU A 152 -19.68 -12.77 38.85
N PHE A 153 -20.54 -12.35 39.78
CA PHE A 153 -21.26 -13.25 40.68
C PHE A 153 -22.11 -14.32 39.97
N TYR A 154 -22.60 -14.03 38.76
CA TYR A 154 -23.45 -14.92 37.96
C TYR A 154 -22.68 -15.69 36.87
N GLY A 155 -21.35 -15.71 36.93
CA GLY A 155 -20.49 -16.36 35.95
C GLY A 155 -19.61 -15.37 35.16
N PRO A 156 -18.58 -15.87 34.45
CA PRO A 156 -17.65 -15.03 33.70
C PRO A 156 -18.35 -14.33 32.53
N LYS A 157 -17.98 -13.08 32.27
CA LYS A 157 -18.39 -12.32 31.08
C LYS A 157 -17.20 -11.67 30.40
N TYR A 158 -17.31 -11.45 29.10
CA TYR A 158 -16.30 -10.75 28.32
C TYR A 158 -16.77 -9.35 27.98
N PHE A 159 -15.96 -8.36 28.35
CA PHE A 159 -16.17 -6.98 27.96
C PHE A 159 -15.33 -6.68 26.73
N LEU A 160 -15.95 -6.09 25.72
CA LEU A 160 -15.34 -5.78 24.45
C LEU A 160 -14.80 -4.37 24.48
N TYR A 161 -13.53 -4.25 24.11
CA TYR A 161 -12.81 -3.00 24.06
C TYR A 161 -12.12 -2.83 22.72
N THR A 162 -12.03 -1.59 22.27
CA THR A 162 -11.15 -1.16 21.18
C THR A 162 -10.26 -0.03 21.69
N MET A 163 -9.34 0.43 20.84
CA MET A 163 -8.50 1.60 21.11
C MET A 163 -8.84 2.72 20.15
N ILE A 164 -9.12 3.90 20.70
CA ILE A 164 -9.23 5.13 19.92
C ILE A 164 -7.86 5.81 19.95
N PRO A 165 -7.18 5.96 18.79
CA PRO A 165 -5.80 6.46 18.75
C PRO A 165 -5.68 7.94 19.11
N PHE A 166 -6.72 8.74 18.84
CA PHE A 166 -6.72 10.19 18.99
C PHE A 166 -7.81 10.63 19.96
N GLU A 167 -7.54 10.57 21.26
CA GLU A 167 -8.45 11.09 22.29
C GLU A 167 -7.67 12.11 23.15
N LYS A 168 -8.21 13.33 23.31
CA LYS A 168 -7.65 14.47 24.07
C LYS A 168 -6.54 15.32 23.40
N HIS A 169 -6.69 15.70 22.13
CA HIS A 169 -5.75 16.59 21.40
C HIS A 169 -4.27 16.14 21.37
N ASN A 170 -3.93 14.98 21.93
CA ASN A 170 -2.60 14.43 21.99
C ASN A 170 -2.53 13.21 21.06
N ALA A 171 -1.70 13.32 20.02
CA ALA A 171 -1.49 12.25 19.04
C ALA A 171 -0.91 10.95 19.63
N LYS A 172 -0.41 10.99 20.87
CA LYS A 172 0.35 9.90 21.50
C LYS A 172 -0.44 9.05 22.50
N GLU A 173 -1.62 9.49 22.92
CA GLU A 173 -2.37 8.80 23.98
C GLU A 173 -3.60 8.10 23.42
N ALA A 174 -3.37 6.90 22.89
CA ALA A 174 -4.47 6.00 22.55
C ALA A 174 -5.25 5.63 23.82
N THR A 175 -6.59 5.69 23.73
CA THR A 175 -7.48 5.46 24.86
C THR A 175 -8.36 4.23 24.65
N LYS A 176 -8.50 3.44 25.71
CA LYS A 176 -9.27 2.20 25.72
C LYS A 176 -10.76 2.49 25.85
N LYS A 177 -11.53 2.15 24.83
CA LYS A 177 -12.97 2.41 24.75
C LYS A 177 -13.77 1.11 24.78
N TRP A 178 -14.72 1.03 25.71
CA TRP A 178 -15.68 -0.06 25.79
C TRP A 178 -16.79 0.14 24.75
N PHE A 179 -17.22 -0.94 24.09
CA PHE A 179 -18.30 -0.87 23.11
C PHE A 179 -19.33 -2.00 23.19
N GLY A 180 -19.11 -3.04 24.01
CA GLY A 180 -20.05 -4.14 24.10
C GLY A 180 -19.68 -5.21 25.13
N THR A 181 -20.56 -6.20 25.26
CA THR A 181 -20.38 -7.35 26.17
C THR A 181 -20.74 -8.62 25.43
N TRP A 182 -19.92 -9.65 25.60
CA TRP A 182 -20.11 -10.97 25.01
C TRP A 182 -20.34 -12.03 26.09
N THR A 183 -21.31 -12.91 25.86
CA THR A 183 -21.80 -13.91 26.82
C THR A 183 -21.87 -15.33 26.23
N GLY A 184 -21.05 -15.66 25.22
CA GLY A 184 -21.00 -16.99 24.62
C GLY A 184 -22.09 -17.27 23.57
N ALA A 185 -23.32 -16.81 23.82
CA ALA A 185 -24.49 -17.08 22.97
C ALA A 185 -24.72 -16.06 21.84
N THR A 186 -24.07 -14.89 21.89
CA THR A 186 -24.28 -13.82 20.92
C THR A 186 -23.30 -13.95 19.74
N THR A 187 -23.84 -14.10 18.53
CA THR A 187 -23.07 -14.01 17.28
C THR A 187 -23.02 -12.56 16.79
N PHE A 188 -21.88 -12.12 16.27
CA PHE A 188 -21.77 -10.82 15.61
C PHE A 188 -22.31 -10.96 14.19
N LEU A 189 -23.33 -10.18 13.82
CA LEU A 189 -23.95 -10.27 12.48
C LEU A 189 -23.19 -9.45 11.44
N THR A 190 -22.48 -8.40 11.86
CA THR A 190 -21.73 -7.50 10.99
C THR A 190 -20.29 -7.34 11.48
N GLU A 191 -19.38 -7.03 10.56
CA GLU A 191 -17.98 -6.77 10.88
C GLU A 191 -17.84 -5.57 11.83
N GLU A 192 -18.66 -4.52 11.66
CA GLU A 192 -18.67 -3.33 12.54
C GLU A 192 -19.06 -3.64 13.98
N ALA A 193 -19.89 -4.67 14.20
CA ALA A 193 -20.25 -5.12 15.54
C ALA A 193 -19.08 -5.82 16.25
N LEU A 194 -18.16 -6.40 15.48
CA LEU A 194 -16.93 -7.01 16.00
C LEU A 194 -15.77 -6.00 16.05
N PHE A 195 -15.69 -5.08 15.10
CA PHE A 195 -14.63 -4.09 14.94
C PHE A 195 -15.24 -2.68 14.77
N PRO A 196 -15.45 -1.93 15.87
CA PRO A 196 -15.98 -0.58 15.79
C PRO A 196 -15.02 0.36 15.06
N GLU A 197 -15.58 1.38 14.40
CA GLU A 197 -14.81 2.43 13.70
C GLU A 197 -13.93 3.22 14.68
N ARG A 198 -12.62 3.30 14.38
CA ARG A 198 -11.59 3.92 15.24
C ARG A 198 -11.14 5.29 14.74
N PHE A 199 -11.34 5.60 13.46
CA PHE A 199 -10.78 6.77 12.79
C PHE A 199 -11.87 7.74 12.30
N ARG A 200 -13.05 7.70 12.92
CA ARG A 200 -14.18 8.59 12.57
C ARG A 200 -13.84 10.08 12.71
N ASN A 201 -12.99 10.41 13.69
CA ASN A 201 -12.56 11.77 14.02
C ASN A 201 -11.15 11.70 14.64
N PHE A 202 -10.36 12.75 14.48
CA PHE A 202 -9.01 12.90 15.03
C PHE A 202 -9.00 13.90 16.20
N GLU A 203 -10.17 14.39 16.63
CA GLU A 203 -10.38 15.18 17.85
C GLU A 203 -9.47 16.42 17.93
N GLY A 204 -9.23 17.08 16.79
CA GLY A 204 -8.42 18.30 16.70
C GLY A 204 -6.92 18.11 16.98
N VAL A 205 -6.40 16.88 16.91
CA VAL A 205 -4.98 16.59 17.06
C VAL A 205 -4.14 17.33 16.01
N SER A 206 -2.95 17.80 16.40
CA SER A 206 -1.97 18.38 15.47
C SER A 206 -0.94 17.32 15.04
N LEU A 207 -0.91 16.99 13.75
CA LEU A 207 0.04 16.06 13.15
C LEU A 207 1.29 16.78 12.65
N TYR A 208 2.45 16.14 12.76
CA TYR A 208 3.70 16.68 12.25
C TYR A 208 4.07 15.98 10.95
N LEU A 209 4.25 16.75 9.89
CA LEU A 209 4.58 16.21 8.58
C LEU A 209 6.09 16.21 8.38
N SER A 210 6.59 15.16 7.74
CA SER A 210 7.87 15.21 7.04
C SER A 210 7.62 15.57 5.59
N SER A 211 8.33 16.58 5.10
CA SER A 211 8.14 17.10 3.76
C SER A 211 9.35 17.89 3.31
N TRP A 212 9.48 18.04 2.00
CA TRP A 212 10.41 18.95 1.35
C TRP A 212 9.65 19.88 0.42
N CYS A 213 9.70 21.19 0.72
CA CYS A 213 9.02 22.26 0.00
C CYS A 213 9.67 22.67 -1.33
N ASP A 214 10.19 21.69 -2.08
CA ASP A 214 10.80 21.86 -3.41
C ASP A 214 10.45 20.69 -4.34
N ASP A 215 9.16 20.45 -4.52
CA ASP A 215 8.56 19.34 -5.26
C ASP A 215 7.37 19.85 -6.09
N TYR A 216 7.65 20.77 -7.01
CA TYR A 216 6.63 21.36 -7.88
C TYR A 216 5.99 20.31 -8.81
N PRO A 217 4.65 20.29 -9.00
CA PRO A 217 3.63 21.21 -8.45
C PRO A 217 2.96 20.73 -7.15
N TYR A 218 3.47 19.66 -6.55
CA TYR A 218 2.81 18.98 -5.42
C TYR A 218 3.02 19.71 -4.09
N LEU A 219 4.25 20.19 -3.86
CA LEU A 219 4.66 20.93 -2.69
C LEU A 219 5.76 21.93 -3.09
N TYR A 220 5.51 23.23 -3.01
CA TYR A 220 6.48 24.25 -3.38
C TYR A 220 6.27 25.52 -2.56
N ARG A 221 7.34 26.29 -2.44
CA ARG A 221 7.31 27.53 -1.69
C ARG A 221 6.58 28.61 -2.47
N HIS A 222 5.56 29.18 -1.86
CA HIS A 222 4.89 30.39 -2.35
C HIS A 222 4.91 31.45 -1.25
N ASN A 223 5.72 32.50 -1.45
CA ASN A 223 6.09 33.48 -0.43
C ASN A 223 6.77 32.81 0.78
N VAL A 224 6.12 32.82 1.95
CA VAL A 224 6.67 32.31 3.21
C VAL A 224 6.15 30.89 3.52
N THR A 225 5.06 30.48 2.88
CA THR A 225 4.35 29.22 3.17
C THR A 225 4.59 28.16 2.10
N CYS A 226 4.66 26.91 2.53
CA CYS A 226 4.62 25.78 1.61
C CYS A 226 3.19 25.51 1.13
N THR A 227 2.99 25.44 -0.18
CA THR A 227 1.68 25.21 -0.82
C THR A 227 1.80 24.20 -1.95
N GLY A 228 0.69 23.78 -2.54
CA GLY A 228 0.65 22.86 -3.67
C GLY A 228 -0.52 21.88 -3.58
N SER A 229 -0.68 21.03 -4.60
CA SER A 229 -1.84 20.14 -4.70
C SER A 229 -1.95 19.16 -3.52
N ASN A 230 -0.81 18.74 -2.94
CA ASN A 230 -0.81 17.83 -1.81
C ASN A 230 -1.28 18.51 -0.51
N ILE A 231 -0.95 19.79 -0.31
CA ILE A 231 -1.46 20.59 0.82
C ILE A 231 -2.96 20.81 0.69
N GLU A 232 -3.46 21.09 -0.51
CA GLU A 232 -4.91 21.25 -0.76
C GLU A 232 -5.68 19.95 -0.47
N LEU A 233 -5.15 18.81 -0.91
CA LEU A 233 -5.70 17.50 -0.60
C LEU A 233 -5.72 17.24 0.91
N LEU A 234 -4.60 17.53 1.60
CA LEU A 234 -4.51 17.32 3.03
C LEU A 234 -5.45 18.25 3.82
N ASN A 235 -5.63 19.50 3.39
CA ASN A 235 -6.62 20.42 3.96
C ASN A 235 -8.05 19.86 3.88
N MET A 236 -8.43 19.26 2.75
CA MET A 236 -9.74 18.61 2.61
C MET A 236 -9.89 17.44 3.58
N ILE A 237 -8.87 16.59 3.71
CA ILE A 237 -8.88 15.44 4.63
C ILE A 237 -8.92 15.93 6.09
N ALA A 238 -8.11 16.93 6.43
CA ALA A 238 -8.05 17.57 7.75
C ALA A 238 -9.39 18.16 8.17
N SER A 239 -10.11 18.81 7.25
CA SER A 239 -11.44 19.36 7.52
C SER A 239 -12.49 18.26 7.78
N LYS A 240 -12.39 17.13 7.08
CA LYS A 240 -13.34 16.02 7.18
C LYS A 240 -13.12 15.16 8.43
N LEU A 241 -11.87 14.97 8.80
CA LEU A 241 -11.46 14.14 9.95
C LEU A 241 -11.15 14.96 11.20
N ASN A 242 -11.19 16.29 11.12
CA ASN A 242 -10.95 17.24 12.20
C ASN A 242 -9.59 17.01 12.89
N PHE A 243 -8.52 17.31 12.14
CA PHE A 243 -7.15 17.44 12.65
C PHE A 243 -6.49 18.70 12.08
N THR A 244 -5.38 19.12 12.67
CA THR A 244 -4.49 20.16 12.14
C THR A 244 -3.12 19.54 11.86
N TYR A 245 -2.24 20.27 11.16
CA TYR A 245 -0.91 19.76 10.88
C TYR A 245 0.14 20.86 10.76
N VAL A 246 1.39 20.47 10.99
CA VAL A 246 2.58 21.32 10.83
C VAL A 246 3.44 20.75 9.72
N VAL A 247 3.64 21.54 8.67
CA VAL A 247 4.45 21.19 7.50
C VAL A 247 5.91 21.49 7.81
N GLN A 248 6.79 20.52 7.54
CA GLN A 248 8.23 20.74 7.57
C GLN A 248 8.70 21.32 6.25
N ASP A 249 9.53 22.35 6.30
CA ASP A 249 10.01 23.02 5.08
C ASP A 249 11.03 22.15 4.33
N THR A 250 12.02 21.61 5.06
CA THR A 250 13.07 20.75 4.51
C THR A 250 13.45 19.66 5.54
N PRO A 251 13.76 18.42 5.11
CA PRO A 251 14.42 17.40 5.92
C PRO A 251 15.73 17.91 6.53
N ALA A 252 16.09 17.44 7.72
CA ALA A 252 17.31 17.91 8.41
C ALA A 252 18.60 17.59 7.62
N ASP A 253 18.57 16.53 6.83
CA ASP A 253 19.64 16.03 5.97
C ASP A 253 19.46 16.39 4.49
N GLU A 254 18.44 17.21 4.16
CA GLU A 254 18.16 17.72 2.80
C GLU A 254 18.07 16.62 1.72
N ILE A 255 17.57 15.44 2.09
CA ILE A 255 17.36 14.32 1.16
C ILE A 255 15.96 13.72 1.30
N TRP A 256 15.48 13.09 0.22
CA TRP A 256 14.19 12.40 0.23
C TRP A 256 14.21 11.18 1.14
N GLY A 257 15.35 10.48 1.16
CA GLY A 257 15.60 9.33 1.99
C GLY A 257 15.76 8.03 1.22
N SER A 258 16.72 7.24 1.69
CA SER A 258 17.03 5.89 1.20
C SER A 258 17.30 4.97 2.40
N LYS A 259 17.21 3.66 2.16
CA LYS A 259 17.68 2.68 3.13
C LYS A 259 19.17 2.47 2.93
N GLU A 260 19.98 3.04 3.82
CA GLU A 260 21.43 2.98 3.79
C GLU A 260 21.91 2.18 5.00
N ASN A 261 22.66 1.09 4.76
CA ASN A 261 23.16 0.19 5.82
C ASN A 261 22.07 -0.33 6.77
N GLY A 262 20.83 -0.49 6.27
CA GLY A 262 19.68 -0.94 7.06
C GLY A 262 18.93 0.17 7.80
N THR A 263 19.45 1.40 7.80
CA THR A 263 18.83 2.58 8.41
C THR A 263 18.19 3.49 7.35
N TRP A 264 17.05 4.08 7.68
CA TRP A 264 16.39 5.03 6.78
C TRP A 264 16.87 6.46 7.02
N THR A 265 17.16 7.16 5.94
CA THR A 265 17.53 8.58 5.93
C THR A 265 16.38 9.44 5.40
N GLY A 266 16.54 10.76 5.37
CA GLY A 266 15.60 11.70 4.79
C GLY A 266 14.23 11.69 5.45
N MET A 267 13.22 11.94 4.63
CA MET A 267 11.82 11.94 5.08
C MET A 267 11.36 10.61 5.67
N TYR A 268 11.93 9.48 5.21
CA TYR A 268 11.64 8.17 5.80
C TYR A 268 12.25 8.03 7.20
N GLY A 269 13.47 8.53 7.40
CA GLY A 269 14.12 8.59 8.71
C GLY A 269 13.36 9.50 9.68
N ASP A 270 12.80 10.61 9.19
CA ASP A 270 11.98 11.51 10.00
C ASP A 270 10.75 10.80 10.60
N LEU A 271 10.10 9.92 9.83
CA LEU A 271 8.97 9.12 10.30
C LEU A 271 9.36 8.12 11.38
N LEU A 272 10.52 7.47 11.26
CA LEU A 272 10.96 6.47 12.23
C LEU A 272 11.52 7.08 13.51
N TYR A 273 12.26 8.18 13.39
CA TYR A 273 13.13 8.66 14.47
C TYR A 273 12.77 10.06 14.97
N GLN A 274 12.12 10.91 14.16
CA GLN A 274 11.90 12.33 14.48
C GLN A 274 10.46 12.66 14.85
N ASN A 275 9.68 11.67 15.30
CA ASN A 275 8.30 11.86 15.78
C ASN A 275 7.42 12.60 14.75
N LYS A 276 7.62 12.32 13.46
CA LYS A 276 6.72 12.73 12.38
C LYS A 276 5.65 11.67 12.16
N ASN A 277 4.44 12.11 11.82
CA ASN A 277 3.28 11.24 11.71
C ASN A 277 2.98 10.83 10.26
N LEU A 278 3.34 11.67 9.28
CA LEU A 278 3.05 11.45 7.87
C LEU A 278 4.11 12.12 7.00
N ALA A 279 4.52 11.46 5.91
CA ALA A 279 5.36 12.07 4.88
C ALA A 279 4.50 12.50 3.69
N ILE A 280 4.75 13.70 3.14
CA ILE A 280 3.92 14.26 2.06
C ILE A 280 4.75 14.94 0.96
N ASN A 281 4.99 14.20 -0.12
CA ASN A 281 5.65 14.65 -1.36
C ASN A 281 5.19 13.72 -2.50
N SER A 282 5.79 13.80 -3.68
CA SER A 282 5.59 12.85 -4.79
C SER A 282 6.29 11.51 -4.54
N ILE A 283 5.81 10.79 -3.52
CA ILE A 283 6.38 9.52 -3.08
C ILE A 283 5.84 8.39 -3.95
N PHE A 284 6.71 7.73 -4.70
CA PHE A 284 6.37 6.53 -5.46
C PHE A 284 6.24 5.31 -4.56
N LEU A 285 5.26 4.43 -4.88
CA LEU A 285 5.18 3.11 -4.27
C LEU A 285 6.39 2.28 -4.68
N ARG A 286 7.30 2.02 -3.72
CA ARG A 286 8.49 1.18 -3.92
C ARG A 286 8.45 0.00 -2.96
N ALA A 287 8.89 -1.17 -3.42
CA ALA A 287 8.83 -2.41 -2.65
C ALA A 287 9.68 -2.36 -1.36
N ASP A 288 10.86 -1.73 -1.42
CA ASP A 288 11.77 -1.58 -0.28
C ASP A 288 11.18 -0.66 0.81
N VAL A 289 10.54 0.44 0.41
CA VAL A 289 9.84 1.34 1.36
C VAL A 289 8.60 0.65 1.92
N TYR A 290 7.83 -0.02 1.05
CA TYR A 290 6.62 -0.73 1.47
C TYR A 290 6.92 -1.82 2.51
N GLN A 291 8.14 -2.37 2.57
CA GLN A 291 8.51 -3.34 3.60
C GLN A 291 8.58 -2.75 5.01
N ASP A 292 8.88 -1.47 5.17
CA ASP A 292 9.06 -0.84 6.49
C ASP A 292 8.00 0.23 6.81
N PHE A 293 7.32 0.75 5.79
CA PHE A 293 6.30 1.79 5.91
C PHE A 293 4.98 1.38 5.24
N ASP A 294 3.90 2.01 5.66
CA ASP A 294 2.57 1.85 5.08
C ASP A 294 2.22 3.01 4.15
N TYR A 295 1.53 2.71 3.05
CA TYR A 295 1.06 3.67 2.07
C TYR A 295 -0.45 3.88 2.18
N THR A 296 -0.89 5.08 1.84
CA THR A 296 -2.30 5.35 1.55
C THR A 296 -2.69 4.76 0.19
N VAL A 297 -3.98 4.88 -0.15
CA VAL A 297 -4.41 4.57 -1.51
C VAL A 297 -3.79 5.58 -2.48
N PRO A 298 -3.18 5.14 -3.59
CA PRO A 298 -2.60 6.06 -4.57
C PRO A 298 -3.69 6.95 -5.16
N TYR A 299 -3.47 8.27 -5.12
CA TYR A 299 -4.41 9.27 -5.63
C TYR A 299 -3.95 9.90 -6.96
N ILE A 300 -2.70 9.66 -7.37
CA ILE A 300 -2.14 10.06 -8.67
C ILE A 300 -1.42 8.85 -9.28
N SER A 301 -1.64 8.63 -10.58
CA SER A 301 -0.87 7.66 -11.37
C SER A 301 0.15 8.42 -12.20
N ALA A 302 1.44 8.15 -11.96
CA ALA A 302 2.55 8.71 -12.70
C ALA A 302 3.44 7.57 -13.22
N GLY A 303 4.14 7.80 -14.33
CA GLY A 303 5.05 6.84 -14.93
C GLY A 303 6.35 7.50 -15.37
N PHE A 304 7.35 6.67 -15.65
CA PHE A 304 8.63 7.14 -16.15
C PHE A 304 8.56 7.39 -17.66
N GLY A 305 9.14 8.51 -18.09
CA GLY A 305 9.26 8.88 -19.50
C GLY A 305 10.64 9.46 -19.77
N ILE A 306 11.09 9.35 -21.02
CA ILE A 306 12.34 9.97 -21.46
C ILE A 306 12.00 11.33 -22.06
N ALA A 307 12.48 12.39 -21.42
CA ALA A 307 12.40 13.73 -21.97
C ALA A 307 13.47 13.91 -23.04
N LEU A 308 13.04 14.09 -24.29
CA LEU A 308 13.93 14.41 -25.41
C LEU A 308 13.75 15.87 -25.80
N ARG A 309 14.84 16.52 -26.16
CA ARG A 309 14.77 17.84 -26.76
C ARG A 309 13.95 17.75 -28.05
N LYS A 310 12.95 18.62 -28.19
CA LYS A 310 12.19 18.76 -29.43
C LYS A 310 13.17 18.93 -30.60
N PRO A 311 13.09 18.11 -31.66
CA PRO A 311 13.98 18.25 -32.80
C PRO A 311 13.80 19.63 -33.43
N LYS A 312 14.89 20.21 -33.94
CA LYS A 312 14.81 21.45 -34.70
C LYS A 312 13.89 21.23 -35.90
N SER A 313 13.07 22.23 -36.21
CA SER A 313 12.30 22.23 -37.44
C SER A 313 13.25 22.06 -38.62
N LEU A 314 12.86 21.24 -39.58
CA LEU A 314 13.63 21.09 -40.81
C LEU A 314 13.67 22.43 -41.54
N PRO A 315 14.74 22.70 -42.32
CA PRO A 315 14.81 23.89 -43.14
C PRO A 315 13.59 24.00 -44.07
N GLN A 316 13.01 25.19 -44.19
CA GLN A 316 11.79 25.41 -44.98
C GLN A 316 11.92 24.94 -46.44
N TRP A 317 13.11 25.04 -47.04
CA TRP A 317 13.36 24.60 -48.41
C TRP A 317 13.13 23.09 -48.61
N GLN A 318 13.31 22.26 -47.57
CA GLN A 318 13.01 20.82 -47.66
C GLN A 318 11.51 20.56 -47.82
N GLY A 319 10.66 21.50 -47.42
CA GLY A 319 9.22 21.45 -47.63
C GLY A 319 8.83 21.44 -49.11
N LEU A 320 9.67 21.98 -50.00
CA LEU A 320 9.40 21.99 -51.45
C LEU A 320 9.57 20.60 -52.08
N PHE A 321 10.56 19.82 -51.61
CA PHE A 321 10.92 18.54 -52.22
C PHE A 321 10.26 17.34 -51.52
N ARG A 322 9.91 17.47 -50.23
CA ARG A 322 9.29 16.39 -49.43
C ARG A 322 7.98 15.80 -49.97
N PRO A 323 7.09 16.57 -50.62
CA PRO A 323 5.84 16.00 -51.16
C PRO A 323 6.07 14.99 -52.28
N PHE A 324 7.23 15.02 -52.94
CA PHE A 324 7.54 14.19 -54.10
C PHE A 324 8.56 13.10 -53.75
N THR A 325 8.22 11.85 -54.06
CA THR A 325 9.14 10.73 -53.90
C THR A 325 10.27 10.79 -54.92
N LEU A 326 11.41 10.14 -54.64
CA LEU A 326 12.51 10.01 -55.61
C LEU A 326 12.02 9.43 -56.94
N SER A 327 11.10 8.46 -56.90
CA SER A 327 10.49 7.87 -58.10
C SER A 327 9.75 8.90 -58.95
N MET A 328 9.04 9.86 -58.35
CA MET A 328 8.36 10.94 -59.08
C MET A 328 9.38 11.88 -59.75
N TRP A 329 10.48 12.21 -59.07
CA TRP A 329 11.56 12.99 -59.66
C TRP A 329 12.22 12.28 -60.85
N PHE A 330 12.47 10.97 -60.73
CA PHE A 330 12.98 10.16 -61.84
C PHE A 330 11.98 10.10 -63.01
N ALA A 331 10.70 9.85 -62.73
CA ALA A 331 9.66 9.85 -63.77
C ALA A 331 9.60 11.20 -64.49
N THR A 332 9.64 12.31 -63.74
CA THR A 332 9.66 13.67 -64.31
C THR A 332 10.87 13.88 -65.21
N ALA A 333 12.07 13.46 -64.78
CA ALA A 333 13.28 13.56 -65.60
C ALA A 333 13.19 12.74 -66.90
N VAL A 334 12.71 11.50 -66.81
CA VAL A 334 12.51 10.63 -67.98
C VAL A 334 11.47 11.22 -68.93
N THR A 335 10.34 11.71 -68.42
CA THR A 335 9.30 12.33 -69.23
C THR A 335 9.82 13.59 -69.93
N VAL A 336 10.56 14.45 -69.24
CA VAL A 336 11.17 15.65 -69.85
C VAL A 336 12.11 15.25 -70.98
N LEU A 337 13.04 14.31 -70.73
CA LEU A 337 13.98 13.84 -71.75
C LEU A 337 13.27 13.22 -72.96
N PHE A 338 12.22 12.44 -72.73
CA PHE A 338 11.42 11.83 -73.78
C PHE A 338 10.69 12.89 -74.62
N VAL A 339 10.00 13.83 -73.99
CA VAL A 339 9.29 14.92 -74.68
C VAL A 339 10.25 15.82 -75.45
N THR A 340 11.41 16.18 -74.87
CA THR A 340 12.39 17.00 -75.58
C THR A 340 12.98 16.26 -76.78
N SER A 341 13.28 14.96 -76.64
CA SER A 341 13.86 14.16 -77.73
C SER A 341 12.87 13.93 -78.88
N THR A 342 11.61 13.69 -78.55
CA THR A 342 10.55 13.53 -79.56
C THR A 342 10.27 14.84 -80.28
N LEU A 343 10.19 15.96 -79.54
CA LEU A 343 10.00 17.28 -80.13
C LEU A 343 11.15 17.69 -81.05
N THR A 344 12.40 17.49 -80.65
CA THR A 344 13.56 17.79 -81.50
C THR A 344 13.60 16.91 -82.75
N LEU A 345 13.26 15.63 -82.63
CA LEU A 345 13.15 14.73 -83.78
C LEU A 345 12.05 15.17 -84.75
N ILE A 346 10.86 15.53 -84.25
CA ILE A 346 9.76 16.05 -85.06
C ILE A 346 10.19 17.35 -85.76
N LEU A 347 10.78 18.30 -85.04
CA LEU A 347 11.26 19.55 -85.62
C LEU A 347 12.36 19.29 -86.66
N HIS A 348 13.24 18.32 -86.43
CA HIS A 348 14.27 17.96 -87.40
C HIS A 348 13.66 17.34 -88.67
N VAL A 349 12.72 16.40 -88.55
CA VAL A 349 12.02 15.80 -89.69
C VAL A 349 11.19 16.84 -90.47
N LEU A 350 10.50 17.74 -89.77
CA LEU A 350 9.78 18.86 -90.41
C LEU A 350 10.75 19.86 -91.07
N SER A 351 11.92 20.11 -90.48
CA SER A 351 12.96 20.96 -91.09
C SER A 351 13.59 20.34 -92.34
N VAL A 352 13.64 19.00 -92.41
CA VAL A 352 14.09 18.25 -93.60
C VAL A 352 13.05 18.32 -94.73
N GLY A 353 11.77 18.59 -94.43
CA GLY A 353 10.70 18.79 -95.42
C GLY A 353 10.58 20.21 -95.99
N GLN A 354 11.29 21.19 -95.44
CA GLN A 354 11.28 22.56 -95.93
C GLN A 354 12.56 22.82 -96.72
N GLU A 355 12.59 22.36 -97.99
CA GLU A 355 13.63 22.76 -98.92
C GLU A 355 13.76 24.29 -98.91
N SER A 356 15.00 24.71 -98.76
CA SER A 356 15.39 26.08 -98.46
C SER A 356 14.91 27.05 -99.54
N SER A 357 13.91 27.87 -99.23
CA SER A 357 13.65 29.12 -99.96
C SER A 357 14.77 30.13 -99.67
N ARG A 358 15.94 29.88 -100.26
CA ARG A 358 17.06 30.82 -100.29
C ARG A 358 16.77 31.87 -101.35
N MET A 359 16.51 33.10 -100.92
CA MET A 359 16.52 34.26 -101.80
C MET A 359 17.97 34.60 -102.17
N PHE A 360 18.28 34.59 -103.46
CA PHE A 360 19.57 35.03 -103.98
C PHE A 360 19.44 36.46 -104.51
N LEU A 361 20.34 37.34 -104.08
CA LEU A 361 20.51 38.65 -104.71
C LEU A 361 21.41 38.48 -105.94
N MET A 362 20.86 38.75 -107.12
CA MET A 362 21.64 38.83 -108.36
C MET A 362 22.09 40.27 -108.60
N VAL A 363 23.37 40.44 -108.95
CA VAL A 363 23.92 41.72 -109.41
C VAL A 363 24.40 41.56 -110.84
N ARG A 364 24.17 42.59 -111.66
CA ARG A 364 24.52 42.64 -113.08
C ARG A 364 26.04 42.52 -113.27
N LYS A 365 26.48 41.55 -114.07
CA LYS A 365 27.86 41.52 -114.58
C LYS A 365 28.04 42.69 -115.56
N LEU A 366 28.95 43.62 -115.24
CA LEU A 366 29.44 44.61 -116.18
C LEU A 366 30.62 43.97 -116.94
N ASN A 367 30.49 43.89 -118.26
CA ASN A 367 31.58 43.51 -119.18
C ASN A 367 32.45 44.71 -119.49
#